data_AF-A0A538GT52-F1
#
_entry.id   AF-A0A538GT52-F1
#
_cell.length_a   1.000
_cell.length_b   1.000
_cell.length_c   1.000
_cell.angle_alpha   90.00
_cell.angle_beta   90.00
_cell.angle_gamma   90.00
#
_symmetry.space_group_name_H-M   'P 1'
#
loop_
_entity.id
_entity.type
_entity.pdbx_description
1 polymer ?
#
loop_
_entity_poly.entity_id
_entity_poly.type
_entity_poly.pdbx_seq_one_letter_code
_entity_poly.pdbx_strand_id
1 'polypeptide(L)'
;MPARDPPGARAGRGLRLVATRARAVQAPADERAWLGRAVTVLWRPREVLAGLRDDSEAAAQARSEAVLALVLLAGIASVLWTPIAGQILDDVTLDWIDVAVWAFFGGGIYAIALYFLGGLVLQWLARAVGWISYRQARHVLAFASAPVALSLFVVMPVRLAVYGEDVFRSGGSDRGAGAWAFAAVELVFVAWSLALLLLGLRMLLSKASSSSAGIS
;
A
#
# COMPACT_ATOMS: atom_id res chain seq x y z
N MET A 1 -20.33 50.18 -29.34
CA MET A 1 -20.50 50.47 -27.91
C MET A 1 -20.29 49.17 -27.14
N PRO A 2 -19.14 48.96 -26.45
CA PRO A 2 -18.88 47.69 -25.78
C PRO A 2 -19.77 47.56 -24.54
N ALA A 3 -20.49 46.45 -24.43
CA ALA A 3 -21.34 46.13 -23.28
C ALA A 3 -20.47 46.08 -22.01
N ARG A 4 -20.82 46.91 -21.00
CA ARG A 4 -20.19 46.87 -19.68
C ARG A 4 -20.62 45.57 -18.99
N ASP A 5 -19.65 44.73 -18.63
CA ASP A 5 -19.87 43.54 -17.80
C ASP A 5 -20.61 43.91 -16.50
N PRO A 6 -21.55 43.07 -16.03
CA PRO A 6 -22.26 43.32 -14.78
C PRO A 6 -21.30 43.30 -13.57
N PRO A 7 -21.53 44.16 -12.56
CA PRO A 7 -20.58 44.42 -11.47
C PRO A 7 -20.23 43.24 -10.53
N GLY A 8 -20.79 42.03 -10.73
CA GLY A 8 -20.43 40.81 -9.97
C GLY A 8 -19.50 39.84 -10.70
N ALA A 9 -19.33 39.97 -12.02
CA ALA A 9 -18.66 38.95 -12.84
C ALA A 9 -17.14 38.88 -12.63
N ARG A 10 -16.52 39.98 -12.18
CA ARG A 10 -15.07 40.05 -11.90
C ARG A 10 -14.71 39.48 -10.52
N ALA A 11 -15.55 39.74 -9.51
CA ALA A 11 -15.36 39.23 -8.15
C ALA A 11 -15.49 37.70 -8.10
N GLY A 12 -16.49 37.13 -8.77
CA GLY A 12 -16.66 35.67 -8.86
C GLY A 12 -15.53 34.95 -9.62
N ARG A 13 -14.91 35.62 -10.60
CA ARG A 13 -13.75 35.09 -11.33
C ARG A 13 -12.49 35.06 -10.47
N GLY A 14 -12.24 36.11 -9.68
CA GLY A 14 -11.12 36.18 -8.74
C GLY A 14 -11.21 35.12 -7.63
N LEU A 15 -12.37 34.96 -7.01
CA LEU A 15 -12.62 33.93 -5.99
C LEU A 15 -12.44 32.51 -6.54
N ARG A 16 -12.92 32.22 -7.76
CA ARG A 16 -12.66 30.93 -8.42
C ARG A 16 -11.18 30.69 -8.64
N LEU A 17 -10.45 31.68 -9.17
CA LEU A 17 -9.01 31.57 -9.41
C LEU A 17 -8.21 31.34 -8.11
N VAL A 18 -8.57 32.03 -7.02
CA VAL A 18 -7.95 31.83 -5.70
C VAL A 18 -8.25 30.42 -5.17
N ALA A 19 -9.49 29.95 -5.27
CA ALA A 19 -9.88 28.60 -4.85
C ALA A 19 -9.18 27.51 -5.69
N THR A 20 -9.08 27.69 -7.01
CA THR A 20 -8.36 26.77 -7.90
C THR A 20 -6.88 26.72 -7.57
N ARG A 21 -6.27 27.89 -7.32
CA ARG A 21 -4.85 27.98 -6.93
C ARG A 21 -4.58 27.38 -5.55
N ALA A 22 -5.46 27.62 -4.58
CA ALA A 22 -5.38 27.01 -3.25
C ALA A 22 -5.47 25.48 -3.32
N ARG A 23 -6.42 24.95 -4.12
CA ARG A 23 -6.55 23.51 -4.35
C ARG A 23 -5.32 22.89 -5.03
N ALA A 24 -4.75 23.61 -6.01
CA ALA A 24 -3.55 23.17 -6.72
C ALA A 24 -2.31 23.07 -5.82
N VAL A 25 -2.22 23.91 -4.78
CA VAL A 25 -1.11 23.86 -3.80
C VAL A 25 -1.36 22.81 -2.71
N GLN A 26 -2.62 22.60 -2.32
CA GLN A 26 -2.97 21.64 -1.26
C GLN A 26 -2.80 20.17 -1.69
N ALA A 27 -3.14 19.83 -2.94
CA ALA A 27 -3.08 18.44 -3.39
C ALA A 27 -1.68 17.79 -3.25
N PRO A 28 -0.56 18.41 -3.69
CA PRO A 28 0.77 17.86 -3.48
C PRO A 28 1.19 17.79 -2.00
N ALA A 29 0.72 18.73 -1.18
CA ALA A 29 1.01 18.73 0.26
C ALA A 29 0.30 17.57 0.97
N ASP A 30 -0.95 17.31 0.59
CA ASP A 30 -1.75 16.21 1.11
C ASP A 30 -1.17 14.84 0.67
N GLU A 31 -0.68 14.73 -0.57
CA GLU A 31 0.00 13.54 -1.09
C GLU A 31 1.27 13.21 -0.30
N ARG A 32 2.13 14.20 -0.09
CA ARG A 32 3.35 14.05 0.74
C ARG A 32 3.02 13.67 2.18
N ALA A 33 1.96 14.25 2.75
CA ALA A 33 1.52 13.88 4.09
C ALA A 33 1.10 12.41 4.16
N TRP A 34 0.43 11.89 3.13
CA TRP A 34 0.06 10.47 3.05
C TRP A 34 1.24 9.54 2.81
N LEU A 35 2.27 9.96 2.06
CA LEU A 35 3.53 9.22 1.97
C LEU A 35 4.21 9.11 3.35
N GLY A 36 4.25 10.21 4.12
CA GLY A 36 4.71 10.17 5.51
C GLY A 36 3.90 9.18 6.36
N ARG A 37 2.57 9.16 6.18
CA ARG A 37 1.69 8.21 6.87
C ARG A 37 1.91 6.75 6.46
N ALA A 38 2.32 6.48 5.23
CA ALA A 38 2.66 5.13 4.77
C ALA A 38 3.82 4.53 5.59
N VAL A 39 4.77 5.37 6.01
CA VAL A 39 5.85 4.95 6.90
C VAL A 39 5.36 4.92 8.35
N THR A 40 4.65 5.96 8.80
CA THR A 40 4.26 6.06 10.21
C THR A 40 3.20 5.04 10.62
N VAL A 41 2.51 4.37 9.69
CA VAL A 41 1.56 3.28 10.01
C VAL A 41 2.21 2.18 10.85
N LEU A 42 3.52 2.00 10.73
CA LEU A 42 4.29 1.01 11.49
C LEU A 42 4.32 1.32 13.00
N TRP A 43 4.29 2.59 13.43
CA TRP A 43 4.33 2.98 14.85
C TRP A 43 3.13 3.80 15.34
N ARG A 44 2.33 4.38 14.42
CA ARG A 44 1.07 5.09 14.69
C ARG A 44 -0.10 4.52 13.88
N PRO A 45 -0.35 3.19 13.92
CA PRO A 45 -1.31 2.56 13.03
C PRO A 45 -2.73 3.09 13.20
N ARG A 46 -3.15 3.37 14.44
CA ARG A 46 -4.52 3.84 14.72
C ARG A 46 -4.79 5.21 14.09
N GLU A 47 -3.85 6.13 14.18
CA GLU A 47 -3.99 7.49 13.63
C GLU A 47 -4.10 7.44 12.09
N VAL A 48 -3.22 6.65 11.45
CA VAL A 48 -3.22 6.49 9.98
C VAL A 48 -4.48 5.79 9.49
N LEU A 49 -4.84 4.65 10.10
CA LEU A 49 -5.99 3.83 9.68
C LEU A 49 -7.33 4.54 9.97
N ALA A 50 -7.41 5.38 11.01
CA ALA A 50 -8.58 6.23 11.22
C ALA A 50 -8.83 7.18 10.04
N GLY A 51 -7.77 7.70 9.42
CA GLY A 51 -7.85 8.57 8.24
C GLY A 51 -8.44 7.89 7.00
N LEU A 52 -8.46 6.55 6.95
CA LEU A 52 -9.06 5.79 5.84
C LEU A 52 -10.59 5.78 5.88
N ARG A 53 -11.21 6.28 6.96
CA ARG A 53 -12.67 6.41 7.09
C ARG A 53 -13.27 7.43 6.12
N ASP A 54 -12.52 8.46 5.75
CA ASP A 54 -12.94 9.39 4.70
C ASP A 54 -12.78 8.70 3.34
N ASP A 55 -13.90 8.48 2.66
CA ASP A 55 -13.98 7.84 1.35
C ASP A 55 -14.35 8.81 0.22
N SER A 56 -14.24 10.12 0.48
CA SER A 56 -14.37 11.13 -0.56
C SER A 56 -13.30 10.97 -1.65
N GLU A 57 -13.61 11.40 -2.87
CA GLU A 57 -12.65 11.33 -3.99
C GLU A 57 -11.38 12.12 -3.71
N ALA A 58 -11.48 13.28 -3.03
CA ALA A 58 -10.33 14.09 -2.66
C ALA A 58 -9.42 13.35 -1.68
N ALA A 59 -9.98 12.73 -0.63
CA ALA A 59 -9.19 11.95 0.33
C ALA A 59 -8.57 10.70 -0.30
N ALA A 60 -9.28 10.06 -1.23
CA ALA A 60 -8.78 8.94 -2.00
C ALA A 60 -7.62 9.32 -2.93
N GLN A 61 -7.72 10.46 -3.61
CA GLN A 61 -6.68 10.99 -4.48
C GLN A 61 -5.42 11.33 -3.68
N ALA A 62 -5.59 12.04 -2.55
CA ALA A 62 -4.49 12.42 -1.67
C ALA A 62 -3.66 11.23 -1.16
N ARG A 63 -4.25 10.04 -1.05
CA ARG A 63 -3.52 8.83 -0.59
C ARG A 63 -3.08 7.89 -1.72
N SER A 64 -3.30 8.25 -2.98
CA SER A 64 -3.07 7.38 -4.13
C SER A 64 -1.60 7.01 -4.32
N GLU A 65 -0.69 7.98 -4.21
CA GLU A 65 0.76 7.75 -4.31
C GLU A 65 1.25 6.80 -3.20
N ALA A 66 0.79 7.03 -1.97
CA ALA A 66 1.11 6.18 -0.84
C ALA A 66 0.63 4.74 -1.03
N VAL A 67 -0.61 4.57 -1.51
CA VAL A 67 -1.17 3.25 -1.82
C VAL A 67 -0.38 2.56 -2.94
N LEU A 68 -0.06 3.27 -4.01
CA LEU A 68 0.73 2.73 -5.12
C LEU A 68 2.10 2.25 -4.63
N ALA A 69 2.81 3.08 -3.85
CA ALA A 69 4.13 2.74 -3.31
C ALA A 69 4.07 1.49 -2.42
N LEU A 70 3.13 1.43 -1.47
CA LEU A 70 3.00 0.29 -0.56
C LEU A 70 2.65 -1.01 -1.30
N VAL A 71 1.73 -0.94 -2.26
CA VAL A 71 1.31 -2.09 -3.06
C VAL A 71 2.48 -2.59 -3.91
N LEU A 72 3.17 -1.70 -4.62
CA LEU A 72 4.30 -2.06 -5.48
C LEU A 72 5.46 -2.67 -4.67
N LEU A 73 5.88 -2.00 -3.59
CA LEU A 73 7.00 -2.47 -2.75
C LEU A 73 6.68 -3.80 -2.07
N ALA A 74 5.45 -3.96 -1.55
CA ALA A 74 5.03 -5.24 -0.98
C ALA A 74 4.97 -6.35 -2.04
N GLY A 75 4.59 -6.03 -3.29
CA GLY A 75 4.65 -6.96 -4.41
C GLY A 75 6.06 -7.45 -4.72
N ILE A 76 6.99 -6.51 -4.87
CA ILE A 76 8.41 -6.80 -5.10
C ILE A 76 8.95 -7.70 -3.97
N ALA A 77 8.70 -7.33 -2.71
CA ALA A 77 9.09 -8.14 -1.56
C ALA A 77 8.52 -9.56 -1.62
N SER A 78 7.21 -9.68 -1.87
CA SER A 78 6.52 -10.97 -1.89
C SER A 78 7.04 -11.89 -2.99
N VAL A 79 7.35 -11.35 -4.16
CA VAL A 79 7.84 -12.13 -5.31
C VAL A 79 9.29 -12.60 -5.08
N LEU A 80 10.12 -11.79 -4.42
CA LEU A 80 11.48 -12.17 -4.01
C LEU A 80 11.54 -13.23 -2.90
N TRP A 81 10.43 -13.49 -2.21
CA TRP A 81 10.29 -14.58 -1.24
C TRP A 81 9.92 -15.92 -1.89
N THR A 82 9.55 -15.92 -3.17
CA THR A 82 9.11 -17.15 -3.83
C THR A 82 10.27 -18.09 -4.14
N PRO A 83 10.03 -19.41 -4.18
CA PRO A 83 11.05 -20.37 -4.63
C PRO A 83 11.54 -20.14 -6.06
N ILE A 84 10.73 -19.48 -6.90
CA ILE A 84 11.09 -19.13 -8.28
C ILE A 84 12.23 -18.10 -8.28
N ALA A 85 12.22 -17.14 -7.35
CA ALA A 85 13.32 -16.19 -7.21
C ALA A 85 14.65 -16.90 -6.97
N GLY A 86 14.64 -17.97 -6.17
CA GLY A 86 15.81 -18.81 -5.84
C GLY A 86 16.41 -19.60 -7.00
N GLN A 87 15.94 -19.42 -8.23
CA GLN A 87 16.37 -20.16 -9.42
C GLN A 87 16.69 -19.24 -10.62
N ILE A 88 16.54 -17.92 -10.48
CA ILE A 88 16.66 -17.00 -11.62
C ILE A 88 18.08 -17.01 -12.18
N LEU A 89 19.10 -17.02 -11.33
CA LEU A 89 20.51 -16.99 -11.74
C LEU A 89 21.09 -18.39 -12.03
N ASP A 90 20.22 -19.40 -12.16
CA ASP A 90 20.61 -20.71 -12.70
C ASP A 90 20.85 -20.65 -14.21
N ASP A 91 20.15 -19.74 -14.90
CA ASP A 91 20.42 -19.41 -16.29
C ASP A 91 21.60 -18.44 -16.35
N VAL A 92 22.72 -18.91 -16.93
CA VAL A 92 23.95 -18.12 -17.06
C VAL A 92 23.81 -16.88 -17.95
N THR A 93 22.71 -16.76 -18.69
CA THR A 93 22.39 -15.58 -19.49
C THR A 93 21.72 -14.46 -18.70
N LEU A 94 21.24 -14.76 -17.48
CA LEU A 94 20.57 -13.81 -16.60
C LEU A 94 21.52 -13.24 -15.55
N ASP A 95 21.35 -11.96 -15.22
CA ASP A 95 22.13 -11.26 -14.23
C ASP A 95 21.28 -10.53 -13.18
N TRP A 96 21.93 -9.73 -12.35
CA TRP A 96 21.29 -8.95 -11.28
C TRP A 96 20.27 -7.92 -11.78
N ILE A 97 20.45 -7.40 -13.00
CA ILE A 97 19.49 -6.50 -13.63
C ILE A 97 18.24 -7.30 -14.00
N ASP A 98 18.38 -8.52 -14.51
CA ASP A 98 17.24 -9.39 -14.81
C ASP A 98 16.44 -9.75 -13.55
N VAL A 99 17.12 -10.02 -12.43
CA VAL A 99 16.46 -10.23 -11.13
C VAL A 99 15.64 -8.99 -10.73
N ALA A 100 16.21 -7.79 -10.88
CA ALA A 100 15.52 -6.55 -10.54
C ALA A 100 14.30 -6.29 -11.45
N VAL A 101 14.46 -6.50 -12.76
CA VAL A 101 13.38 -6.37 -13.75
C VAL A 101 12.27 -7.38 -13.46
N TRP A 102 12.63 -8.64 -13.22
CA TRP A 102 11.68 -9.70 -12.87
C TRP A 102 10.94 -9.39 -11.57
N ALA A 103 11.63 -8.95 -10.53
CA ALA A 103 11.02 -8.59 -9.26
C ALA A 103 10.07 -7.39 -9.41
N PHE A 104 10.44 -6.40 -10.23
CA PHE A 104 9.60 -5.23 -10.50
C PHE A 104 8.31 -5.61 -11.25
N PHE A 105 8.41 -6.32 -12.37
CA PHE A 105 7.24 -6.70 -13.18
C PHE A 105 6.43 -7.82 -12.53
N GLY A 106 7.07 -8.88 -12.08
CA GLY A 106 6.43 -9.98 -11.35
C GLY A 106 5.77 -9.46 -10.09
N GLY A 107 6.50 -8.69 -9.27
CA GLY A 107 5.98 -8.05 -8.07
C GLY A 107 4.82 -7.12 -8.36
N GLY A 108 4.92 -6.27 -9.39
CA GLY A 108 3.85 -5.38 -9.82
C GLY A 108 2.57 -6.12 -10.23
N ILE A 109 2.69 -7.19 -11.02
CA ILE A 109 1.54 -8.01 -11.45
C ILE A 109 0.88 -8.68 -10.23
N TYR A 110 1.66 -9.32 -9.36
CA TYR A 110 1.16 -9.95 -8.13
C TYR A 110 0.49 -8.92 -7.21
N ALA A 111 1.10 -7.74 -7.06
CA ALA A 111 0.58 -6.67 -6.25
C ALA A 111 -0.76 -6.15 -6.76
N ILE A 112 -0.90 -5.93 -8.07
CA ILE A 112 -2.18 -5.53 -8.68
C ILE A 112 -3.24 -6.59 -8.40
N ALA A 113 -2.95 -7.86 -8.68
CA ALA A 113 -3.90 -8.95 -8.46
C ALA A 113 -4.33 -9.03 -6.98
N LEU A 114 -3.38 -9.05 -6.04
CA LEU A 114 -3.68 -9.11 -4.60
C LEU A 114 -4.40 -7.86 -4.09
N TYR A 115 -4.05 -6.69 -4.59
CA TYR A 115 -4.70 -5.43 -4.21
C TYR A 115 -6.18 -5.43 -4.62
N PHE A 116 -6.49 -5.77 -5.88
CA PHE A 116 -7.87 -5.77 -6.36
C PHE A 116 -8.68 -6.97 -5.87
N LEU A 117 -8.16 -8.20 -5.96
CA LEU A 117 -8.86 -9.41 -5.54
C LEU A 117 -8.93 -9.50 -4.01
N GLY A 118 -7.84 -9.19 -3.31
CA GLY A 118 -7.84 -9.14 -1.84
C GLY A 118 -8.83 -8.12 -1.31
N GLY A 119 -8.90 -6.93 -1.91
CA GLY A 119 -9.94 -5.95 -1.56
C GLY A 119 -11.36 -6.46 -1.79
N LEU A 120 -11.59 -7.29 -2.81
CA LEU A 120 -12.90 -7.85 -3.13
C LEU A 120 -13.29 -8.90 -2.07
N VAL A 121 -12.36 -9.81 -1.75
CA VAL A 121 -12.53 -10.79 -0.68
C VAL A 121 -12.80 -10.10 0.65
N LEU A 122 -12.02 -9.07 1.00
CA LEU A 122 -12.20 -8.31 2.23
C LEU A 122 -13.54 -7.59 2.30
N GLN A 123 -13.97 -6.94 1.21
CA GLN A 123 -15.27 -6.31 1.14
C GLN A 123 -16.39 -7.35 1.29
N TRP A 124 -16.27 -8.50 0.64
CA TRP A 124 -17.24 -9.59 0.72
C TRP A 124 -17.33 -10.14 2.14
N LEU A 125 -16.20 -10.44 2.79
CA LEU A 125 -16.16 -10.90 4.19
C LEU A 125 -16.72 -9.86 5.16
N ALA A 126 -16.44 -8.58 4.94
CA ALA A 126 -16.91 -7.50 5.79
C ALA A 126 -18.44 -7.38 5.81
N ARG A 127 -19.15 -7.81 4.75
CA ARG A 127 -20.62 -7.78 4.67
C ARG A 127 -21.31 -8.55 5.79
N ALA A 128 -20.64 -9.56 6.37
CA ALA A 128 -21.19 -10.32 7.50
C ALA A 128 -21.26 -9.51 8.81
N VAL A 129 -20.48 -8.42 8.92
CA VAL A 129 -20.33 -7.63 10.16
C VAL A 129 -20.81 -6.19 9.97
N GLY A 130 -20.68 -5.64 8.77
CA GLY A 130 -21.09 -4.27 8.45
C GLY A 130 -20.80 -3.91 7.01
N TRP A 131 -20.73 -2.62 6.71
CA TRP A 131 -20.47 -2.14 5.36
C TRP A 131 -19.15 -1.36 5.29
N ILE A 132 -18.33 -1.70 4.29
CA ILE A 132 -17.16 -0.93 3.86
C ILE A 132 -17.19 -0.83 2.34
N SER A 133 -16.69 0.28 1.79
CA SER A 133 -16.57 0.41 0.34
C SER A 133 -15.44 -0.47 -0.20
N TYR A 134 -15.51 -0.84 -1.48
CA TYR A 134 -14.44 -1.58 -2.15
C TYR A 134 -13.10 -0.79 -2.12
N ARG A 135 -13.18 0.54 -2.21
CA ARG A 135 -12.02 1.41 -2.12
C ARG A 135 -11.40 1.36 -0.72
N GLN A 136 -12.21 1.46 0.33
CA GLN A 136 -11.74 1.36 1.70
C GLN A 136 -11.08 0.01 1.99
N ALA A 137 -11.69 -1.09 1.56
CA ALA A 137 -11.12 -2.44 1.71
C ALA A 137 -9.73 -2.54 1.08
N ARG A 138 -9.58 -2.06 -0.16
CA ARG A 138 -8.31 -2.02 -0.87
C ARG A 138 -7.27 -1.13 -0.19
N HIS A 139 -7.65 0.09 0.18
CA HIS A 139 -6.70 1.03 0.79
C HIS A 139 -6.25 0.55 2.18
N VAL A 140 -7.13 -0.04 2.98
CA VAL A 140 -6.71 -0.69 4.24
C VAL A 140 -5.73 -1.83 3.97
N LEU A 141 -5.98 -2.67 2.97
CA LEU A 141 -5.07 -3.75 2.57
C LEU A 141 -3.69 -3.20 2.19
N ALA A 142 -3.63 -2.12 1.40
CA ALA A 142 -2.37 -1.46 1.03
C ALA A 142 -1.61 -0.90 2.24
N PHE A 143 -2.29 -0.23 3.18
CA PHE A 143 -1.63 0.26 4.40
C PHE A 143 -1.19 -0.89 5.31
N ALA A 144 -1.96 -1.98 5.36
CA ALA A 144 -1.61 -3.17 6.12
C ALA A 144 -0.42 -3.93 5.53
N SER A 145 -0.12 -3.78 4.23
CA SER A 145 1.07 -4.40 3.60
C SER A 145 2.38 -3.66 3.88
N ALA A 146 2.36 -2.57 4.67
CA ALA A 146 3.56 -1.81 4.99
C ALA A 146 4.69 -2.63 5.68
N PRO A 147 4.42 -3.55 6.61
CA PRO A 147 5.44 -4.47 7.13
C PRO A 147 6.08 -5.34 6.04
N VAL A 148 5.28 -5.88 5.09
CA VAL A 148 5.82 -6.64 3.95
C VAL A 148 6.64 -5.74 3.03
N ALA A 149 6.25 -4.49 2.80
CA ALA A 149 7.09 -3.53 2.07
C ALA A 149 8.40 -3.22 2.83
N LEU A 150 8.35 -3.11 4.16
CA LEU A 150 9.52 -2.88 5.01
C LEU A 150 10.51 -4.05 4.94
N SER A 151 10.04 -5.28 4.82
CA SER A 151 10.90 -6.46 4.74
C SER A 151 11.85 -6.40 3.54
N LEU A 152 11.46 -5.76 2.44
CA LEU A 152 12.33 -5.51 1.28
C LEU A 152 13.60 -4.75 1.66
N PHE A 153 13.52 -3.84 2.63
CA PHE A 153 14.64 -2.99 3.04
C PHE A 153 15.41 -3.56 4.23
N VAL A 154 14.86 -4.56 4.93
CA VAL A 154 15.47 -5.14 6.13
C VAL A 154 15.97 -6.55 5.84
N VAL A 155 15.10 -7.42 5.34
CA VAL A 155 15.38 -8.85 5.13
C VAL A 155 16.29 -9.03 3.92
N MET A 156 15.98 -8.40 2.78
CA MET A 156 16.75 -8.63 1.55
C MET A 156 18.22 -8.20 1.66
N PRO A 157 18.57 -7.00 2.16
CA PRO A 157 19.98 -6.63 2.27
C PRO A 157 20.77 -7.56 3.20
N VAL A 158 20.15 -8.01 4.29
CA VAL A 158 20.78 -8.98 5.21
C VAL A 158 20.95 -10.33 4.52
N ARG A 159 19.95 -10.82 3.79
CA ARG A 159 20.00 -12.09 3.05
C ARG A 159 21.10 -12.06 1.99
N LEU A 160 21.21 -10.95 1.24
CA LEU A 160 22.28 -10.72 0.28
C LEU A 160 23.67 -10.65 0.94
N ALA A 161 23.78 -10.00 2.11
CA ALA A 161 25.05 -9.92 2.82
C ALA A 161 25.52 -11.29 3.35
N VAL A 162 24.59 -12.18 3.70
CA VAL A 162 24.89 -13.52 4.25
C VAL A 162 25.18 -14.53 3.14
N TYR A 163 24.40 -14.54 2.06
CA TYR A 163 24.46 -15.58 1.03
C TYR A 163 24.92 -15.09 -0.36
N GLY A 164 25.01 -13.78 -0.60
CA GLY A 164 25.41 -13.24 -1.89
C GLY A 164 24.45 -13.63 -3.01
N GLU A 165 25.00 -14.16 -4.12
CA GLU A 165 24.20 -14.60 -5.28
C GLU A 165 23.46 -15.92 -5.04
N ASP A 166 23.85 -16.69 -4.04
CA ASP A 166 23.24 -18.00 -3.75
C ASP A 166 21.74 -17.86 -3.45
N VAL A 167 21.28 -16.68 -3.01
CA VAL A 167 19.87 -16.34 -2.82
C VAL A 167 19.01 -16.56 -4.07
N PHE A 168 19.61 -16.52 -5.25
CA PHE A 168 18.93 -16.64 -6.55
C PHE A 168 19.40 -17.83 -7.37
N ARG A 169 20.17 -18.75 -6.78
CA ARG A 169 20.68 -19.96 -7.44
C ARG A 169 20.24 -21.23 -6.73
N SER A 170 19.83 -22.22 -7.51
CA SER A 170 19.62 -23.56 -6.98
C SER A 170 20.96 -24.18 -6.54
N GLY A 171 20.93 -24.88 -5.41
CA GLY A 171 22.12 -25.50 -4.81
C GLY A 171 22.89 -24.58 -3.87
N GLY A 172 22.47 -23.33 -3.72
CA GLY A 172 23.12 -22.32 -2.89
C GLY A 172 23.25 -22.67 -1.40
N SER A 173 24.12 -21.94 -0.72
CA SER A 173 24.31 -22.00 0.73
C SER A 173 23.12 -21.49 1.54
N ASP A 174 22.12 -20.90 0.88
CA ASP A 174 20.89 -20.33 1.44
C ASP A 174 19.86 -21.37 1.88
N ARG A 175 20.25 -22.65 2.00
CA ARG A 175 19.41 -23.78 2.38
C ARG A 175 19.58 -24.18 3.85
N GLY A 176 18.61 -24.93 4.38
CA GLY A 176 18.69 -25.51 5.73
C GLY A 176 18.33 -24.50 6.83
N ALA A 177 19.03 -24.54 7.97
CA ALA A 177 18.63 -23.81 9.18
C ALA A 177 18.58 -22.28 8.98
N GLY A 178 19.51 -21.72 8.20
CA GLY A 178 19.52 -20.30 7.88
C GLY A 178 18.30 -19.88 7.04
N ALA A 179 17.90 -20.69 6.07
CA ALA A 179 16.68 -20.50 5.28
C ALA A 179 15.43 -20.44 6.18
N TRP A 180 15.34 -21.39 7.12
CA TRP A 180 14.23 -21.44 8.09
C TRP A 180 14.19 -20.21 8.99
N ALA A 181 15.35 -19.69 9.41
CA ALA A 181 15.42 -18.47 10.20
C ALA A 181 14.89 -17.26 9.41
N PHE A 182 15.28 -17.09 8.15
CA PHE A 182 14.74 -16.03 7.29
C PHE A 182 13.23 -16.21 7.07
N ALA A 183 12.76 -17.41 6.77
CA ALA A 183 11.33 -17.69 6.62
C ALA A 183 10.53 -17.35 7.90
N ALA A 184 11.07 -17.65 9.09
CA ALA A 184 10.45 -17.28 10.36
C ALA A 184 10.35 -15.75 10.52
N VAL A 185 11.39 -15.00 10.14
CA VAL A 185 11.36 -13.53 10.15
C VAL A 185 10.35 -12.99 9.15
N GLU A 186 10.28 -13.53 7.93
CA GLU A 186 9.28 -13.16 6.92
C GLU A 186 7.86 -13.41 7.44
N LEU A 187 7.61 -14.53 8.14
CA LEU A 187 6.34 -14.81 8.80
C LEU A 187 5.98 -13.80 9.89
N VAL A 188 6.95 -13.24 10.62
CA VAL A 188 6.68 -12.14 11.58
C VAL A 188 6.15 -10.91 10.86
N PHE A 189 6.72 -10.54 9.70
CA PHE A 189 6.21 -9.43 8.89
C PHE A 189 4.79 -9.71 8.37
N VAL A 190 4.51 -10.95 7.92
CA VAL A 190 3.15 -11.35 7.51
C VAL A 190 2.16 -11.25 8.69
N ALA A 191 2.52 -11.77 9.86
CA ALA A 191 1.69 -11.70 11.05
C ALA A 191 1.42 -10.25 11.47
N TRP A 192 2.43 -9.38 11.37
CA TRP A 192 2.28 -7.95 11.63
C TRP A 192 1.32 -7.28 10.62
N SER A 193 1.46 -7.58 9.33
CA SER A 193 0.53 -7.11 8.30
C SER A 193 -0.91 -7.54 8.57
N LEU A 194 -1.12 -8.79 8.98
CA LEU A 194 -2.45 -9.27 9.38
C LEU A 194 -3.00 -8.52 10.61
N ALA A 195 -2.16 -8.24 11.61
CA ALA A 195 -2.58 -7.45 12.77
C ALA A 195 -3.02 -6.02 12.38
N LEU A 196 -2.28 -5.36 11.46
CA LEU A 196 -2.65 -4.05 10.94
C LEU A 196 -3.95 -4.09 10.12
N LEU A 197 -4.13 -5.14 9.32
CA LEU A 197 -5.34 -5.37 8.53
C LEU A 197 -6.56 -5.50 9.44
N LEU A 198 -6.49 -6.37 10.45
CA LEU A 198 -7.56 -6.57 11.42
C LEU A 198 -7.89 -5.29 12.20
N LEU A 199 -6.86 -4.53 12.59
CA LEU A 199 -7.04 -3.23 13.24
C LEU A 199 -7.77 -2.25 12.31
N GLY A 200 -7.35 -2.13 11.04
CA GLY A 200 -7.97 -1.25 10.06
C GLY A 200 -9.43 -1.60 9.80
N LEU A 201 -9.73 -2.88 9.60
CA LEU A 201 -11.10 -3.38 9.44
C LEU A 201 -11.96 -3.06 10.66
N ARG A 202 -11.44 -3.31 11.88
CA ARG A 202 -12.14 -2.95 13.12
C ARG A 202 -12.47 -1.46 13.16
N MET A 203 -11.53 -0.59 12.78
CA MET A 203 -11.73 0.86 12.79
C MET A 203 -12.77 1.34 11.78
N LEU A 204 -12.88 0.70 10.62
CA LEU A 204 -13.90 1.02 9.63
C LEU A 204 -15.29 0.51 10.07
N LEU A 205 -15.37 -0.74 10.53
CA LEU A 205 -16.64 -1.38 10.89
C LEU A 205 -17.29 -0.79 12.14
N SER A 206 -16.51 -0.31 13.13
CA SER A 206 -17.06 0.28 14.37
C SER A 206 -17.97 1.50 14.13
N LYS A 207 -17.87 2.17 12.97
CA LYS A 207 -18.75 3.30 12.62
C LYS A 207 -20.10 2.85 12.06
N ALA A 208 -20.14 1.71 11.36
CA ALA A 208 -21.36 1.19 10.75
C ALA A 208 -22.41 0.83 11.82
N SER A 209 -21.99 0.22 12.92
CA SER A 209 -22.87 -0.13 14.06
C SER A 209 -23.43 1.08 14.80
N SER A 210 -22.72 2.21 14.80
CA SER A 210 -23.16 3.43 15.48
C SER A 210 -24.26 4.17 14.69
N SER A 211 -24.24 4.04 13.36
CA SER A 211 -25.24 4.68 12.48
C SER A 211 -26.56 3.91 12.41
N SER A 212 -26.57 2.59 12.67
CA SER A 212 -27.81 1.81 12.71
C SER A 212 -28.55 1.91 14.04
N ALA A 213 -27.85 2.22 15.14
CA ALA A 213 -28.43 2.35 16.47
C ALA A 213 -29.11 3.72 16.73
N GLY A 214 -28.90 4.72 15.87
CA GLY A 214 -29.50 6.06 15.99
C GLY A 214 -30.81 6.25 15.20
N ILE A 215 -31.36 5.18 14.62
CA ILE A 215 -32.64 5.16 13.91
C ILE A 215 -33.56 4.17 14.65
N SER A 216 -34.01 4.56 15.84
CA SER A 216 -35.15 3.95 16.54
C SER A 216 -35.80 5.00 17.43
#